data_AF-A0A1Z8V9A1-F1
#
_entry.id   AF-A0A1Z8V9A1-F1
#
_cell.length_a   1.000
_cell.length_b   1.000
_cell.length_c   1.000
_cell.angle_alpha   90.00
_cell.angle_beta   90.00
_cell.angle_gamma   90.00
#
_symmetry.space_group_name_H-M   'P 1'
#
loop_
_entity.id
_entity.type
_entity.pdbx_description
1 polymer ?
#
loop_
_entity_poly.entity_id
_entity_poly.type
_entity_poly.pdbx_seq_one_letter_code
_entity_poly.pdbx_strand_id
1 'polypeptide(L)' 'MKMKSRYTFVGAAVVSAFIGLTPLLASAGEVNVYSYRKPKLIDPMFEVFTEQTGIKVNSVFAKKGMLERLQSEGA' A
#
# COMPACT_ATOMS: atom_id res chain seq x y z
N MET A 1 -11.95 27.62 -48.87
CA MET A 1 -12.35 27.11 -47.56
C MET A 1 -11.90 25.64 -47.42
N LYS A 2 -10.76 25.35 -46.76
CA LYS A 2 -10.42 24.04 -46.15
C LYS A 2 -9.03 24.16 -45.47
N MET A 3 -9.01 24.56 -44.20
CA MET A 3 -7.77 24.60 -43.42
C MET A 3 -8.00 24.30 -41.92
N LYS A 4 -8.88 23.33 -41.60
CA LYS A 4 -9.19 22.94 -40.22
C LYS A 4 -8.70 21.53 -39.82
N SER A 5 -8.14 20.76 -40.76
CA SER A 5 -7.86 19.32 -40.53
C SER A 5 -6.50 19.00 -39.88
N ARG A 6 -5.62 20.00 -39.67
CA ARG A 6 -4.25 19.79 -39.19
C ARG A 6 -4.15 19.84 -37.65
N TYR A 7 -5.07 20.55 -37.01
CA TYR A 7 -5.08 20.76 -35.55
C TYR A 7 -5.74 19.62 -34.77
N THR A 8 -6.57 18.78 -35.44
CA THR A 8 -7.25 17.65 -34.80
C THR A 8 -6.27 16.51 -34.45
N PHE A 9 -5.22 16.31 -35.24
CA PHE A 9 -4.22 15.25 -34.98
C PHE A 9 -3.21 15.62 -33.88
N VAL A 10 -2.90 16.91 -33.70
CA VAL A 10 -1.97 17.36 -32.64
C VAL A 10 -2.66 17.34 -31.26
N GLY A 11 -3.95 17.65 -31.19
CA GLY A 11 -4.73 17.60 -29.94
C GLY A 11 -4.86 16.19 -29.36
N ALA A 12 -4.97 15.16 -30.20
CA ALA A 12 -5.09 13.77 -29.76
C ALA A 12 -3.80 13.23 -29.12
N ALA A 13 -2.62 13.64 -29.64
CA ALA A 13 -1.33 13.20 -29.12
C ALA A 13 -0.99 13.77 -27.73
N VAL A 14 -1.49 14.97 -27.40
CA VAL A 14 -1.25 15.62 -26.09
C VAL A 14 -2.13 15.03 -24.99
N VAL A 15 -3.35 14.58 -25.31
CA VAL A 15 -4.25 13.94 -24.33
C VAL A 15 -3.82 12.51 -24.00
N SER A 16 -3.27 11.77 -24.98
CA SER A 16 -2.73 10.42 -24.74
C SER A 16 -1.47 10.39 -23.86
N ALA A 17 -0.73 11.50 -23.76
CA ALA A 17 0.47 11.60 -22.92
C ALA A 17 0.17 11.74 -21.42
N PHE A 18 -1.05 12.15 -21.03
CA PHE A 18 -1.42 12.36 -19.62
C PHE A 18 -1.99 11.13 -18.91
N ILE A 19 -2.48 10.13 -19.66
CA ILE A 19 -3.08 8.91 -19.06
C ILE A 19 -2.00 7.92 -18.62
N GLY A 20 -0.78 8.00 -19.15
CA GLY A 20 0.31 7.07 -18.88
C GLY A 20 1.15 7.36 -17.62
N LEU A 21 0.84 8.41 -16.86
CA LEU A 21 1.66 8.88 -15.73
C LEU A 21 0.90 8.91 -14.40
N THR A 22 -0.12 8.07 -14.20
CA THR A 22 -0.55 7.77 -12.83
C THR A 22 0.53 6.88 -12.23
N PRO A 23 1.32 7.35 -11.24
CA PRO A 23 2.02 6.40 -10.40
C PRO A 23 0.91 5.56 -9.78
N LEU A 24 0.89 4.27 -10.08
CA LEU A 24 0.19 3.32 -9.23
C LEU A 24 0.92 3.45 -7.89
N LEU A 25 0.45 4.37 -7.05
CA LEU A 25 0.88 4.50 -5.68
C LEU A 25 0.45 3.20 -5.02
N ALA A 26 1.31 2.19 -5.14
CA ALA A 26 1.31 1.04 -4.27
C ALA A 26 1.64 1.62 -2.90
N SER A 27 0.60 2.13 -2.22
CA SER A 27 0.68 2.47 -0.82
C SER A 27 1.02 1.18 -0.13
N ALA A 28 2.29 1.05 0.25
CA ALA A 28 2.74 0.03 1.17
C ALA A 28 1.82 0.09 2.39
N GLY A 29 0.85 -0.81 2.44
CA GLY A 29 -0.10 -0.86 3.54
C GLY A 29 0.64 -1.09 4.86
N GLU A 30 0.03 -0.68 5.95
CA GLU A 30 0.46 -1.11 7.27
C GLU A 30 -0.50 -2.18 7.79
N VAL A 31 0.04 -3.19 8.48
CA VAL A 31 -0.77 -4.21 9.15
C VAL A 31 -0.40 -4.28 10.63
N ASN A 32 -1.41 -4.41 11.48
CA ASN A 32 -1.24 -4.57 12.92
C ASN A 32 -1.36 -6.06 13.27
N VAL A 33 -0.31 -6.63 13.86
CA VAL A 33 -0.24 -8.06 14.21
C VAL A 33 -0.21 -8.22 15.72
N TYR A 34 -1.30 -8.75 16.27
CA TYR A 34 -1.45 -9.06 17.70
C TYR A 34 -1.04 -10.52 17.91
N SER A 35 0.03 -10.75 18.68
CA SER A 35 0.55 -12.11 18.90
C SER A 35 0.91 -12.41 20.35
N TYR A 36 0.70 -13.67 20.74
CA TYR A 36 1.23 -14.25 21.99
C TYR A 36 2.64 -14.83 21.82
N ARG A 37 3.25 -14.74 20.63
CA ARG A 37 4.61 -15.24 20.39
C ARG A 37 5.65 -14.21 20.80
N LYS A 38 6.76 -14.68 21.38
CA LYS A 38 7.87 -13.79 21.74
C LYS A 38 8.42 -13.09 20.49
N PRO A 39 8.70 -11.77 20.54
CA PRO A 39 9.16 -10.99 19.38
C PRO A 39 10.37 -11.61 18.66
N LYS A 40 11.37 -12.08 19.43
CA LYS A 40 12.57 -12.76 18.91
C LYS A 40 12.29 -13.92 17.93
N LEU A 41 11.12 -14.54 17.99
CA LEU A 41 10.75 -15.66 17.11
C LEU A 41 10.04 -15.22 15.83
N ILE A 42 9.42 -14.04 15.81
CA ILE A 42 8.52 -13.59 14.72
C ILE A 42 9.03 -12.36 14.00
N ASP A 43 9.75 -11.45 14.68
CA ASP A 43 10.23 -10.20 14.09
C ASP A 43 11.12 -10.44 12.85
N PRO A 44 12.05 -11.42 12.82
CA PRO A 44 12.84 -11.67 11.61
C PRO A 44 11.98 -12.10 10.40
N MET A 45 10.84 -12.74 10.65
CA MET A 45 9.92 -13.12 9.57
C MET A 45 9.16 -11.89 9.05
N PHE A 46 8.81 -10.95 9.93
CA PHE A 46 8.17 -9.70 9.55
C PHE A 46 9.11 -8.77 8.80
N GLU A 47 10.39 -8.73 9.17
CA GLU A 47 11.41 -7.99 8.43
C GLU A 47 11.50 -8.46 6.97
N VAL A 48 11.63 -9.78 6.75
CA VAL A 48 11.66 -10.37 5.40
C VAL A 48 10.35 -10.12 4.64
N PHE A 49 9.20 -10.24 5.31
CA PHE A 49 7.91 -9.94 4.71
C PHE A 49 7.82 -8.48 4.26
N THR A 50 8.24 -7.53 5.12
CA THR A 50 8.23 -6.10 4.80
C THR A 50 9.22 -5.78 3.68
N GLU A 51 10.39 -6.40 3.65
CA GLU A 51 11.37 -6.23 2.57
C GLU A 51 10.79 -6.68 1.21
N GLN A 52 10.08 -7.80 1.18
CA GLN A 52 9.53 -8.37 -0.06
C GLN A 52 8.27 -7.66 -0.57
N THR A 53 7.43 -7.19 0.36
CA THR A 53 6.09 -6.68 0.03
C THR A 53 6.00 -5.16 0.10
N GLY A 54 6.96 -4.52 0.77
CA GLY A 54 6.87 -3.13 1.19
C GLY A 54 5.89 -2.89 2.33
N ILE A 55 5.09 -3.88 2.75
CA ILE A 55 4.04 -3.71 3.76
C ILE A 55 4.68 -3.65 5.15
N LYS A 56 4.45 -2.57 5.88
CA LYS A 56 4.97 -2.39 7.24
C LYS A 56 4.15 -3.22 8.23
N VAL A 57 4.84 -3.98 9.08
CA VAL A 57 4.19 -4.77 10.13
C VAL A 57 4.40 -4.11 11.48
N ASN A 58 3.30 -3.70 12.12
CA ASN A 58 3.30 -3.22 13.50
C ASN A 58 2.91 -4.40 14.42
N SER A 59 3.86 -4.97 15.17
CA SER A 59 3.57 -6.11 16.04
C SER A 59 3.38 -5.70 17.50
N VAL A 60 2.35 -6.26 18.14
CA VAL A 60 2.11 -6.14 19.58
C VAL A 60 2.23 -7.52 20.22
N PHE A 61 3.23 -7.68 21.09
CA PHE A 61 3.32 -8.84 21.96
C PHE A 61 2.53 -8.61 23.25
N ALA A 62 1.61 -9.50 23.57
CA ALA A 62 0.92 -9.53 24.85
C ALA A 62 1.07 -10.92 25.49
N LYS A 63 1.10 -11.00 26.83
CA LYS A 63 1.05 -12.28 27.56
C LYS A 63 -0.37 -12.74 27.88
N LYS A 64 -1.30 -11.79 27.88
CA LYS A 64 -2.76 -11.93 28.10
C LYS A 64 -3.42 -10.64 27.62
N GLY A 65 -4.74 -10.64 27.42
CA GLY A 65 -5.47 -9.40 27.16
C GLY A 65 -5.54 -8.95 25.70
N MET A 66 -5.25 -9.81 24.71
CA MET A 66 -5.36 -9.39 23.30
C MET A 66 -6.79 -9.24 22.82
N LEU A 67 -7.72 -10.05 23.33
CA LEU A 67 -9.10 -10.04 22.86
C LEU A 67 -9.77 -8.70 23.20
N GLU A 68 -9.52 -8.21 24.40
CA GLU A 68 -10.01 -6.94 24.91
C GLU A 68 -9.45 -5.76 24.11
N ARG A 69 -8.16 -5.81 23.75
CA ARG A 69 -7.53 -4.81 22.88
C ARG A 69 -8.08 -4.87 21.45
N LEU A 70 -8.24 -6.07 20.88
CA LEU A 70 -8.87 -6.24 19.57
C LEU A 70 -10.29 -5.68 19.53
N GLN A 71 -11.08 -5.92 20.57
CA GLN A 71 -12.42 -5.34 20.71
C GLN A 71 -12.39 -3.82 20.85
N SER A 72 -11.38 -3.27 21.52
CA SER A 72 -11.22 -1.82 21.70
C SER A 72 -10.78 -1.11 20.42
N GLU A 73 -9.95 -1.75 19.60
CA GLU A 73 -9.38 -1.16 18.38
C GLU A 73 -10.19 -1.48 17.11
N GLY A 74 -11.06 -2.48 17.16
CA GLY A 74 -11.92 -2.91 16.04
C GLY A 74 -13.37 -2.41 16.07
N ALA A 75 -13.74 -1.59 17.06
CA ALA A 75 -15.06 -0.98 17.21
C ALA A 75 -15.13 0.42 16.58
#